data_AF-A0A820P278-F1
#
_entry.id   AF-A0A820P278-F1
#
_cell.length_a   1.000
_cell.length_b   1.000
_cell.length_c   1.000
_cell.angle_alpha   90.00
_cell.angle_beta   90.00
_cell.angle_gamma   90.00
#
_symmetry.space_group_name_H-M   'P 1'
#
loop_
_entity.id
_entity.type
_entity.pdbx_description
1 polymer ?
#
loop_
_entity_poly.entity_id
_entity_poly.type
_entity_poly.pdbx_seq_one_letter_code
_entity_poly.pdbx_strand_id
1 'polypeptide(L)'
;EDSTIEYLLYNLMIEEWNPIQIYDRYYDECQPIGCIYTIKTRNNILYVITTLIGIIGGLTRVSKILVPISVKIIVYCIRKWRNRVVPQISIIQT
;
A
#
# COMPACT_ATOMS: atom_id res chain seq x y z
N GLU A 1 29.07 32.17 -24.34
CA GLU A 1 29.13 31.04 -23.40
C GLU A 1 27.84 30.28 -23.61
N ASP A 2 27.83 29.47 -24.67
CA ASP A 2 26.62 28.95 -25.33
C ASP A 2 26.57 27.41 -25.28
N SER A 3 27.39 26.81 -24.41
CA SER A 3 27.60 25.36 -24.32
C SER A 3 26.39 24.60 -23.77
N THR A 4 25.52 25.24 -22.99
CA THR A 4 24.35 24.56 -22.39
C THR A 4 23.31 24.20 -23.45
N ILE A 5 23.08 25.07 -24.43
CA ILE A 5 22.08 24.83 -25.49
C ILE A 5 22.60 23.77 -26.46
N GLU A 6 23.86 23.86 -26.87
CA GLU A 6 24.50 22.87 -27.76
C GLU A 6 24.55 21.48 -27.13
N TYR A 7 24.88 21.40 -25.83
CA TYR A 7 24.85 20.14 -25.09
C TYR A 7 23.45 19.52 -25.00
N LEU A 8 22.41 20.35 -24.82
CA LEU A 8 21.03 19.88 -24.82
C LEU A 8 20.62 19.36 -26.21
N LEU A 9 20.93 20.11 -27.27
CA LEU A 9 20.66 19.72 -28.66
C LEU A 9 21.36 18.39 -29.01
N TYR A 10 22.61 18.22 -28.58
CA TYR A 10 23.36 16.99 -28.76
C TYR A 10 22.73 15.79 -28.05
N ASN A 11 22.31 15.95 -26.79
CA ASN A 11 21.61 14.88 -26.05
C ASN A 11 20.25 14.52 -26.65
N LEU A 12 19.61 15.47 -27.35
CA LEU A 12 18.37 15.27 -28.08
C LEU A 12 18.61 14.74 -29.51
N MET A 13 19.86 14.52 -29.92
CA MET A 13 20.27 14.12 -31.28
C MET A 13 19.77 15.08 -32.38
N ILE A 14 19.71 16.38 -32.08
CA ILE A 14 19.28 17.40 -33.04
C ILE A 14 20.53 18.00 -33.69
N GLU A 15 20.84 17.59 -34.91
CA GLU A 15 22.03 18.04 -35.66
C GLU A 15 21.85 19.43 -36.29
N GLU A 16 20.68 19.71 -36.87
CA GLU A 16 20.35 21.02 -37.44
C GLU A 16 18.89 21.39 -37.14
N TRP A 17 18.65 22.57 -36.56
CA TRP A 17 17.30 23.06 -36.26
C TRP A 17 16.71 23.73 -37.50
N ASN A 18 15.96 22.99 -38.32
CA ASN A 18 15.29 23.54 -39.50
C ASN A 18 13.85 24.01 -39.14
N PRO A 19 13.55 25.32 -39.13
CA PRO A 19 12.24 25.85 -38.71
C PRO A 19 11.10 25.56 -39.70
N ILE A 20 11.39 24.97 -40.87
CA ILE A 20 10.44 24.70 -41.96
C ILE A 20 9.91 23.24 -41.90
N GLN A 21 10.23 22.48 -40.84
CA GLN A 21 9.69 21.13 -40.70
C GLN A 21 8.24 21.15 -40.23
N ILE A 22 7.32 20.74 -41.11
CA ILE A 22 5.90 20.53 -40.81
C ILE A 22 5.78 19.22 -40.02
N TYR A 23 5.74 19.31 -38.69
CA TYR A 23 5.61 18.13 -37.81
C TYR A 23 4.17 17.64 -37.67
N ASP A 24 3.18 18.34 -38.22
CA ASP A 24 1.76 17.99 -38.09
C ASP A 24 1.47 16.56 -38.54
N ARG A 25 2.05 16.15 -39.70
CA ARG A 25 1.91 14.77 -40.19
C ARG A 25 2.55 13.74 -39.27
N TYR A 26 3.69 14.06 -38.66
CA TYR A 26 4.38 13.17 -37.74
C TYR A 26 3.59 12.99 -36.44
N TYR A 27 2.99 14.06 -35.92
CA TYR A 27 2.16 14.00 -34.71
C TYR A 27 0.79 13.37 -34.97
N ASP A 28 0.19 13.55 -36.15
CA ASP A 28 -1.02 12.84 -36.57
C ASP A 28 -0.78 11.33 -36.72
N GLU A 29 0.34 10.93 -37.36
CA GLU A 29 0.70 9.51 -37.50
C GLU A 29 1.09 8.89 -36.14
N CYS A 30 1.77 9.66 -35.28
CA CYS A 30 2.16 9.24 -33.94
C CYS A 30 1.19 9.72 -32.85
N GLN A 31 -0.13 9.73 -33.09
CA GLN A 31 -1.11 10.07 -32.07
C GLN A 31 -1.35 8.85 -31.16
N PRO A 32 -0.75 8.76 -29.95
CA PRO A 32 -0.99 7.62 -29.09
C PRO A 32 -2.46 7.64 -28.65
N ILE A 33 -3.18 6.54 -28.92
CA ILE A 33 -4.58 6.35 -28.53
C ILE A 33 -4.73 6.40 -26.99
N GLY A 34 -3.65 6.16 -26.26
CA GLY A 34 -3.57 6.37 -24.82
C GLY A 34 -2.12 6.39 -24.33
N CYS A 35 -1.88 7.12 -23.24
CA CYS A 35 -0.58 7.15 -22.59
C CYS A 35 -0.40 5.89 -21.73
N ILE A 36 0.60 5.07 -22.06
CA ILE A 36 1.00 3.94 -21.23
C ILE A 36 2.17 4.37 -20.35
N TYR A 37 1.92 4.50 -19.05
CA TYR A 37 2.96 4.78 -18.07
C TYR A 37 3.40 3.48 -17.39
N THR A 38 4.66 3.10 -17.57
CA THR A 38 5.28 2.05 -16.75
C THR A 38 5.61 2.58 -15.37
N ILE A 39 4.88 2.11 -14.35
CA ILE A 39 5.22 2.38 -12.95
C ILE A 39 6.50 1.59 -12.60
N LYS A 40 7.65 2.27 -12.61
CA LYS A 40 8.95 1.70 -12.21
C LYS A 40 9.01 1.61 -10.68
N THR A 41 8.42 0.57 -10.09
CA THR A 41 8.57 0.27 -8.66
C THR A 41 9.98 -0.28 -8.39
N ARG A 42 10.90 0.58 -7.92
CA ARG A 42 12.19 0.14 -7.38
C ARG A 42 11.92 -0.64 -6.08
N ASN A 43 12.28 -1.93 -6.04
CA ASN A 43 12.17 -2.86 -4.89
C ASN A 43 10.81 -3.57 -4.66
N ASN A 44 9.99 -3.80 -5.70
CA ASN A 44 8.70 -4.51 -5.54
C ASN A 44 8.86 -5.91 -4.90
N ILE A 45 9.91 -6.66 -5.28
CA ILE A 45 10.18 -8.01 -4.73
C ILE A 45 10.51 -7.96 -3.23
N LEU A 46 11.34 -7.01 -2.80
CA LEU A 46 11.72 -6.88 -1.39
C LEU A 46 10.52 -6.47 -0.53
N TYR A 47 9.65 -5.59 -1.05
CA TYR A 47 8.40 -5.22 -0.41
C TYR A 47 7.45 -6.40 -0.20
N VAL A 48 7.29 -7.26 -1.21
CA VAL A 48 6.45 -8.47 -1.10
C VAL A 48 7.01 -9.41 -0.02
N ILE A 49 8.32 -9.65 -0.01
CA ILE A 49 8.97 -10.56 0.96
C ILE A 49 8.82 -10.05 2.40
N THR A 50 9.11 -8.77 2.65
CA THR A 50 9.00 -8.19 4.00
C THR A 50 7.55 -8.19 4.49
N THR A 51 6.59 -7.97 3.58
CA THR A 51 5.15 -8.03 3.90
C THR A 51 4.75 -9.44 4.32
N LEU A 52 5.18 -10.48 3.61
CA LEU A 52 4.90 -11.88 3.97
C LEU A 52 5.51 -12.26 5.32
N ILE A 53 6.76 -11.88 5.56
CA ILE A 53 7.44 -12.09 6.86
C ILE A 53 6.69 -11.36 7.98
N GLY A 54 6.27 -10.12 7.72
CA GLY A 54 5.48 -9.31 8.66
C GLY A 54 4.13 -9.93 9.00
N ILE A 55 3.42 -10.49 8.01
CA ILE A 55 2.13 -11.18 8.24
C ILE A 55 2.35 -12.46 9.06
N ILE A 56 3.31 -13.30 8.66
CA ILE A 56 3.56 -14.57 9.36
C ILE A 56 4.03 -14.32 10.80
N GLY A 57 4.99 -13.41 10.97
CA GLY A 57 5.52 -13.04 12.27
C GLY A 57 4.50 -12.32 13.16
N GLY A 58 3.79 -11.35 12.58
CA GLY A 58 2.76 -10.56 13.25
C GLY A 58 1.60 -11.41 13.70
N LEU A 59 1.01 -12.20 12.80
CA LEU A 59 -0.15 -13.04 13.09
C LEU A 59 0.16 -14.06 14.20
N THR A 60 1.33 -14.71 14.13
CA THR A 60 1.73 -15.70 15.13
C THR A 60 1.98 -15.08 16.50
N ARG A 61 2.65 -13.92 16.54
CA ARG A 61 2.99 -13.24 17.80
C ARG A 61 1.77 -12.60 18.45
N VAL A 62 0.92 -11.96 17.65
CA VAL A 62 -0.33 -11.34 18.10
C VAL A 62 -1.27 -12.41 18.63
N SER A 63 -1.45 -13.54 17.92
CA SER A 63 -2.33 -14.63 18.37
C SER A 63 -1.92 -15.18 19.75
N LYS A 64 -0.62 -15.42 19.99
CA LYS A 64 -0.11 -15.88 21.29
C LYS A 64 -0.40 -14.93 22.45
N ILE A 65 -0.49 -13.62 22.19
CA ILE A 65 -0.81 -12.60 23.19
C ILE A 65 -2.33 -12.40 23.30
N LEU A 66 -3.03 -12.44 22.19
CA LEU A 66 -4.46 -12.21 22.09
C LEU A 66 -5.27 -13.34 22.76
N VAL A 67 -4.84 -14.59 22.63
CA VAL A 67 -5.49 -15.76 23.24
C VAL A 67 -5.58 -15.67 24.78
N PRO A 68 -4.50 -15.51 25.56
CA PRO A 68 -4.61 -15.44 27.02
C PRO A 68 -5.38 -14.20 27.50
N ILE A 69 -5.29 -13.07 26.78
CA ILE A 69 -6.04 -11.85 27.09
C ILE A 69 -7.54 -12.07 26.88
N SER A 70 -7.92 -12.60 25.71
CA SER A 70 -9.33 -12.87 25.38
C SER A 70 -9.95 -13.87 26.36
N VAL A 71 -9.27 -14.96 26.70
CA VAL A 71 -9.77 -15.94 27.68
C VAL A 71 -9.98 -15.29 29.05
N LYS A 72 -9.04 -14.48 29.54
CA LYS A 72 -9.20 -13.77 30.82
C LYS A 72 -10.41 -12.83 30.83
N ILE A 73 -10.60 -12.08 29.74
CA ILE A 73 -11.74 -11.16 29.59
C ILE A 73 -13.06 -11.94 29.59
N ILE A 74 -13.14 -13.02 28.81
CA ILE A 74 -14.34 -13.85 28.71
C ILE A 74 -14.70 -14.43 30.09
N VAL A 75 -13.73 -15.03 30.78
CA VAL A 75 -13.95 -15.61 32.12
C VAL A 75 -14.35 -14.52 33.14
N TYR A 76 -13.72 -13.35 33.09
CA TYR A 76 -14.10 -12.22 33.94
C TYR A 76 -15.55 -11.78 33.68
N CYS A 77 -15.94 -11.63 32.42
CA CYS A 77 -17.29 -11.24 32.02
C CYS A 77 -18.34 -12.27 32.48
N ILE A 78 -18.08 -13.58 32.30
CA ILE A 78 -18.96 -14.65 32.77
C ILE A 78 -19.13 -14.61 34.28
N ARG A 79 -18.02 -14.48 35.04
CA ARG A 79 -18.07 -14.38 36.51
C ARG A 79 -18.87 -13.17 36.97
N LYS A 80 -18.66 -12.00 36.34
CA LYS A 80 -19.37 -10.77 36.65
C LYS A 80 -20.87 -10.87 36.35
N TRP A 81 -21.24 -11.51 35.23
CA TRP A 81 -22.63 -11.78 34.88
C TRP A 81 -23.30 -12.72 35.86
N ARG A 82 -22.66 -13.85 36.19
CA ARG A 82 -23.18 -14.82 37.18
C ARG A 82 -23.43 -14.16 38.53
N ASN A 83 -22.51 -13.32 39.00
CA ASN A 83 -22.67 -12.60 40.27
C ASN A 83 -23.76 -11.51 40.22
N ARG A 84 -24.22 -11.08 39.04
CA ARG A 84 -25.36 -10.15 38.92
C ARG A 84 -26.71 -10.87 38.81
N VAL A 85 -26.73 -12.06 38.22
CA VAL A 85 -27.95 -12.87 38.04
C VAL A 85 -28.29 -13.70 39.27
N VAL A 86 -27.31 -14.35 39.91
CA VAL A 86 -27.52 -15.18 41.11
C VAL A 86 -28.10 -14.42 42.33
N PRO A 87 -27.71 -13.18 42.67
CA PRO A 87 -28.33 -12.47 43.81
C PRO A 87 -29.81 -12.10 43.57
N GLN A 88 -30.31 -12.15 42.34
CA GLN A 88 -31.72 -11.87 42.05
C GLN A 88 -32.61 -13.10 42.26
N ILE A 89 -32.09 -14.32 42.09
CA ILE A 89 -32.88 -15.56 42.19
C ILE A 89 -33.24 -15.88 43.65
N SER A 90 -32.33 -15.63 44.60
CA SER A 90 -32.58 -15.84 46.04
C SER A 90 -33.58 -14.86 46.66
N ILE A 91 -33.90 -13.74 45.99
CA ILE A 91 -34.84 -12.71 46.48
C ILE A 91 -36.25 -12.93 45.89
N ILE A 92 -36.38 -13.63 44.76
CA ILE A 92 -37.68 -13.91 44.10
C ILE A 92 -38.34 -15.20 44.64
N GLN A 93 -37.60 -16.03 45.41
CA GLN A 93 -38.09 -17.30 45.98
C GLN A 93 -38.55 -17.22 47.46
N THR A 94 -38.70 -16.04 48.04
CA THR A 94 -39.37 -15.80 49.34
C THR A 94 -40.58 -14.92 49.14
#